data_AF-A0A1C0V6C6-F1
#
_entry.id   AF-A0A1C0V6C6-F1
#
_cell.length_a   1.000
_cell.length_b   1.000
_cell.length_c   1.000
_cell.angle_alpha   90.00
_cell.angle_beta   90.00
_cell.angle_gamma   90.00
#
_symmetry.space_group_name_H-M   'P 1'
#
loop_
_entity.id
_entity.type
_entity.pdbx_description
1 polymer ?
#
loop_
_entity_poly.entity_id
_entity_poly.type
_entity_poly.pdbx_seq_one_letter_code
_entity_poly.pdbx_strand_id
1 'polypeptide(L)' 'MDKIFASIKERIELGLKNNIPVESKLMMAGEIVYAAERQDLTPKEARSLEELLGLSDVIQNYPAVREQAIFGEVIED' A
#
# COMPACT_ATOMS: atom_id res chain seq x y z
N MET A 1 -4.34 -13.71 -10.36
CA MET A 1 -3.85 -13.51 -8.99
C MET A 1 -2.33 -13.45 -8.97
N ASP A 2 -1.60 -14.57 -9.10
CA ASP A 2 -0.12 -14.61 -8.98
C ASP A 2 0.66 -13.62 -9.87
N LYS A 3 0.19 -13.38 -11.11
CA LYS A 3 0.83 -12.43 -12.02
C LYS A 3 0.69 -10.96 -11.56
N ILE A 4 -0.42 -10.62 -10.92
CA ILE A 4 -0.69 -9.25 -10.44
C ILE A 4 0.14 -9.00 -9.18
N PHE A 5 0.12 -9.94 -8.24
CA PHE A 5 0.98 -9.87 -7.05
C PHE A 5 2.46 -9.72 -7.42
N ALA A 6 2.98 -10.58 -8.31
CA ALA A 6 4.37 -10.51 -8.75
C ALA A 6 4.71 -9.18 -9.43
N SER A 7 3.82 -8.68 -10.29
CA SER A 7 4.02 -7.40 -10.98
C SER A 7 4.01 -6.19 -10.04
N ILE A 8 3.12 -6.14 -9.06
CA ILE A 8 3.12 -5.07 -8.05
C ILE A 8 4.37 -5.17 -7.18
N LYS A 9 4.72 -6.38 -6.74
CA LYS A 9 5.92 -6.62 -5.93
C LYS A 9 7.18 -6.11 -6.63
N GLU A 10 7.38 -6.44 -7.91
CA GLU A 10 8.55 -6.00 -8.68
C GLU A 10 8.62 -4.47 -8.77
N ARG A 11 7.49 -3.79 -8.97
CA ARG A 11 7.42 -2.32 -9.01
C ARG A 11 7.77 -1.69 -7.66
N ILE A 12 7.30 -2.28 -6.56
CA ILE A 12 7.67 -1.83 -5.20
C ILE A 12 9.17 -2.00 -4.98
N GLU A 13 9.72 -3.18 -5.23
CA GLU A 13 11.14 -3.48 -5.03
C GLU A 13 12.04 -2.55 -5.86
N LEU A 14 11.69 -2.31 -7.12
CA LEU A 14 12.39 -1.36 -7.98
C LEU A 14 12.30 0.07 -7.45
N GLY A 15 11.11 0.48 -6.97
CA GLY A 15 10.90 1.79 -6.37
C GLY A 15 11.75 1.99 -5.12
N LEU A 16 11.73 1.04 -4.19
CA LEU A 16 12.54 1.08 -2.97
C LEU A 16 14.04 1.14 -3.28
N LYS A 17 14.51 0.34 -4.24
CA LYS A 17 15.91 0.39 -4.72
C LYS A 17 16.30 1.76 -5.25
N ASN A 18 15.36 2.49 -5.85
CA ASN A 18 15.57 3.82 -6.42
C ASN A 18 15.23 4.97 -5.45
N ASN A 19 15.01 4.68 -4.16
CA ASN A 19 14.63 5.66 -3.14
C ASN A 19 13.42 6.53 -3.54
N ILE A 20 12.34 5.89 -4.02
CA ILE A 20 11.12 6.63 -4.36
C ILE A 20 10.59 7.44 -3.18
N PRO A 21 10.03 8.64 -3.44
CA PRO A 21 9.51 9.50 -2.39
C PRO A 21 8.23 8.90 -1.77
N VAL A 22 7.84 9.40 -0.59
CA VAL A 22 6.73 8.81 0.19
C VAL A 22 5.39 8.93 -0.55
N GLU A 23 5.22 9.98 -1.33
CA GLU A 23 4.06 10.24 -2.19
C GLU A 23 3.89 9.13 -3.22
N SER A 24 4.99 8.66 -3.83
CA SER A 24 4.96 7.54 -4.76
C SER A 24 4.58 6.23 -4.06
N LYS A 25 5.06 6.02 -2.83
CA LYS A 25 4.66 4.86 -2.01
C LYS A 25 3.16 4.89 -1.68
N LEU A 26 2.61 6.05 -1.38
CA LEU A 26 1.17 6.25 -1.15
C LEU A 26 0.34 5.95 -2.41
N MET A 27 0.80 6.38 -3.59
CA MET A 27 0.15 6.01 -4.86
C MET A 27 0.13 4.49 -5.07
N MET A 28 1.24 3.80 -4.78
CA MET A 28 1.32 2.34 -4.85
C MET A 28 0.40 1.66 -3.83
N ALA A 29 0.26 2.20 -2.62
CA ALA A 29 -0.69 1.70 -1.63
C ALA A 29 -2.14 1.77 -2.15
N GLY A 30 -2.50 2.88 -2.81
CA GLY A 30 -3.78 3.02 -3.50
C GLY A 30 -4.02 1.95 -4.58
N GLU A 31 -3.00 1.64 -5.40
CA GLU A 31 -3.09 0.55 -6.39
C GLU A 31 -3.33 -0.81 -5.73
N ILE A 32 -2.69 -1.09 -4.58
CA ILE A 32 -2.87 -2.34 -3.83
C ILE A 32 -4.30 -2.45 -3.31
N VAL A 33 -4.83 -1.38 -2.70
CA VAL A 33 -6.22 -1.33 -2.22
C VAL A 33 -7.19 -1.59 -3.36
N TYR A 34 -7.00 -0.91 -4.49
CA TYR A 34 -7.87 -1.08 -5.67
C TYR A 34 -7.82 -2.51 -6.24
N ALA A 35 -6.64 -3.14 -6.28
CA ALA A 35 -6.50 -4.53 -6.70
C ALA A 35 -7.15 -5.51 -5.71
N ALA A 36 -7.09 -5.23 -4.41
CA ALA A 36 -7.77 -6.04 -3.39
C ALA A 36 -9.30 -5.96 -3.53
N GLU A 37 -9.86 -4.77 -3.74
CA GLU A 37 -11.31 -4.57 -3.95
C GLU A 37 -11.83 -5.33 -5.18
N ARG A 38 -11.03 -5.38 -6.25
CA ARG A 38 -11.34 -6.13 -7.47
C ARG A 38 -11.15 -7.64 -7.35
N GLN A 39 -10.75 -8.13 -6.18
CA GLN A 39 -10.39 -9.53 -5.94
C GLN A 39 -9.22 -10.01 -6.81
N ASP A 40 -8.42 -9.08 -7.34
CA ASP A 40 -7.19 -9.36 -8.09
C ASP A 40 -6.05 -9.78 -7.15
N LEU A 41 -6.13 -9.37 -5.88
CA LEU A 41 -5.30 -9.79 -4.75
C LEU A 41 -6.17 -10.35 -3.62
N THR A 42 -5.69 -11.39 -2.94
CA THR A 42 -6.24 -11.79 -1.64
C THR A 42 -5.88 -10.76 -0.56
N PRO A 43 -6.64 -10.68 0.56
CA PRO A 43 -6.29 -9.80 1.67
C PRO A 43 -4.88 -10.05 2.23
N LYS A 44 -4.41 -11.30 2.18
CA LYS A 44 -3.06 -11.68 2.63
C LYS A 44 -1.97 -11.15 1.69
N GLU A 45 -2.20 -11.20 0.39
CA GLU A 45 -1.28 -10.66 -0.62
C GLU A 45 -1.24 -9.13 -0.58
N ALA A 46 -2.41 -8.48 -0.46
CA ALA A 46 -2.47 -7.03 -0.32
C ALA A 46 -1.67 -6.56 0.91
N ARG A 47 -1.87 -7.22 2.06
CA ARG A 47 -1.16 -6.89 3.30
C ARG A 47 0.35 -7.07 3.18
N SER A 48 0.82 -8.13 2.53
CA SER A 48 2.27 -8.33 2.36
C SER A 48 2.92 -7.30 1.43
N LEU A 49 2.17 -6.78 0.43
CA LEU A 49 2.64 -5.66 -0.40
C LEU A 49 2.63 -4.33 0.35
N GLU A 50 1.61 -4.08 1.19
CA GLU A 50 1.57 -2.89 2.08
C GLU A 50 2.75 -2.90 3.07
N GLU A 51 3.05 -4.04 3.68
CA GLU A 51 4.20 -4.23 4.57
C GLU A 51 5.52 -3.97 3.84
N LEU A 52 5.64 -4.41 2.58
CA LEU A 52 6.85 -4.19 1.77
C LEU A 52 7.09 -2.70 1.47
N LEU A 53 6.04 -1.89 1.28
CA LEU A 53 6.18 -0.44 1.04
C LEU A 53 6.81 0.30 2.24
N GLY A 54 6.68 -0.24 3.45
CA GLY A 54 7.25 0.33 4.67
C GLY A 54 6.66 1.69 5.02
N LEU A 55 5.38 1.94 4.72
CA LEU A 55 4.72 3.21 5.02
C LEU A 55 4.56 3.45 6.53
N SER A 56 4.45 2.38 7.33
CA SER A 56 4.43 2.45 8.80
C SER A 56 5.73 3.01 9.40
N ASP A 57 6.84 2.92 8.68
CA ASP A 57 8.14 3.36 9.16
C ASP A 57 8.35 4.87 8.97
N VAL A 58 7.48 5.50 8.16
CA VAL A 58 7.61 6.91 7.75
C VAL A 58 6.38 7.74 8.08
N ILE A 59 5.19 7.14 8.15
CA ILE A 59 3.94 7.83 8.51
C ILE A 59 3.62 7.54 9.97
N GLN A 60 3.59 8.60 10.78
CA GLN A 60 3.12 8.51 12.16
C GLN A 60 1.65 8.09 12.19
N ASN A 61 1.32 7.12 13.05
CA ASN A 61 -0.02 6.58 13.19
C ASN A 61 -0.62 6.08 11.86
N TYR A 62 0.19 5.38 11.06
CA TYR A 62 -0.21 4.83 9.76
C TYR A 62 -1.55 4.08 9.75
N PRO A 63 -1.92 3.24 10.76
CA PRO A 63 -3.22 2.58 10.79
C PRO A 63 -4.38 3.58 10.73
N ALA A 64 -4.29 4.66 11.51
CA ALA A 64 -5.32 5.68 11.57
C ALA A 64 -5.39 6.44 10.22
N VAL A 65 -4.25 6.91 9.70
CA VAL A 65 -4.18 7.59 8.39
C VAL A 65 -4.75 6.73 7.26
N ARG A 66 -4.49 5.42 7.30
CA ARG A 66 -5.02 4.45 6.34
C ARG A 66 -6.53 4.29 6.46
N GLU A 67 -7.07 4.19 7.68
CA GLU A 67 -8.52 4.15 7.89
C GLU A 67 -9.20 5.42 7.37
N GLN A 68 -8.63 6.59 7.64
CA GLN A 68 -9.12 7.85 7.08
C GLN A 68 -9.06 7.86 5.55
N ALA A 69 -8.01 7.33 4.93
CA ALA A 69 -7.91 7.27 3.47
C ALA A 69 -8.95 6.33 2.83
N ILE A 70 -9.36 5.26 3.54
CA ILE A 70 -10.33 4.28 3.05
C ILE A 70 -11.77 4.73 3.30
N PHE A 71 -12.06 5.22 4.50
CA PHE A 71 -13.43 5.53 4.95
C PHE A 71 -13.78 7.01 4.84
N GLY A 72 -12.79 7.90 4.71
CA GLY A 72 -13.00 9.35 4.64
C GLY A 72 -13.38 10.00 5.97
N GLU A 73 -13.27 9.27 7.08
CA GLU A 73 -13.64 9.76 8.42
C GLU A 73 -12.53 10.63 9.02
N VAL A 74 -12.92 11.66 9.78
CA VAL A 74 -11.96 12.49 10.53
C VAL A 74 -11.49 11.70 11.73
N ILE A 75 -10.17 11.60 11.93
CA ILE A 75 -9.59 11.04 13.15
C ILE A 75 -9.59 12.16 14.18
N GLU A 76 -10.41 12.03 15.22
CA GLU A 76 -10.38 12.93 16.37
C GLU A 76 -9.19 12.54 17.27
N ASP A 77 -8.37 13.54 17.64
CA ASP A 77 -7.20 13.40 18.53
C ASP A 77 -7.57 13.02 19.98
#